data_AF-A0A819KQG6-F1
#
_entry.id   AF-A0A819KQG6-F1
#
_cell.length_a   1.000
_cell.length_b   1.000
_cell.length_c   1.000
_cell.angle_alpha   90.00
_cell.angle_beta   90.00
_cell.angle_gamma   90.00
#
_symmetry.space_group_name_H-M   'P 1'
#
loop_
_entity.id
_entity.type
_entity.pdbx_description
1 polymer ?
#
loop_
_entity_poly.entity_id
_entity_poly.type
_entity_poly.pdbx_seq_one_letter_code
_entity_poly.pdbx_strand_id
1 'polypeptide(L)'
;MSMTYHKTTTLRGNPACIVEGYVFIIERQSGDKTIWCCNRKGHGQCKGRLHTINDQIVHKIDTHNHEPNANAAEVMVARAKMGEESKSSNRSAHDLIAGVVGSLSGQTIASLPDLHNLKRTIRRIRQKAQSSNPLPSSLKTLSIPSHLTKTTSNKTFLQYDSGPKRKAKKCYDQMFKAIHDLKPNLDPANVSIDFEAAAISSIRTAFPGANINGCFFHLCQSVYRAVARLGLKTDYSNDHVFAQYTRAIPALAFLKVNDVIDTFEKLEEQFPVKGKLVLLYFEETYIGEKKRGTQSRKKPVFETTSWNVHERTMKGYHRTNNIIEGWNNRFSSLVDDVYPNMWKFLESLKKEQSYVEAQLHQAEAGVRRRKNIIIL
;
A
#
# COMPACT_ATOMS: atom_id res chain seq x y z
N MET A 1 -46.90 33.12 13.43
CA MET A 1 -46.09 32.85 12.21
C MET A 1 -45.60 31.42 12.29
N SER A 2 -45.93 30.58 11.30
CA SER A 2 -45.36 29.23 11.18
C SER A 2 -43.84 29.36 11.02
N MET A 3 -43.05 28.83 11.95
CA MET A 3 -41.59 28.78 11.81
C MET A 3 -41.25 27.86 10.63
N THR A 4 -40.78 28.45 9.53
CA THR A 4 -40.32 27.71 8.35
C THR A 4 -38.90 27.20 8.57
N TYR A 5 -38.69 25.90 8.40
CA TYR A 5 -37.36 25.29 8.40
C TYR A 5 -36.96 24.83 7.00
N HIS A 6 -35.67 24.92 6.69
CA HIS A 6 -35.16 24.49 5.39
C HIS A 6 -34.73 23.02 5.45
N LYS A 7 -35.37 22.15 4.67
CA LYS A 7 -34.98 20.74 4.53
C LYS A 7 -33.82 20.58 3.56
N THR A 8 -32.88 19.72 3.91
CA THR A 8 -31.72 19.39 3.07
C THR A 8 -31.20 17.99 3.44
N THR A 9 -30.03 17.63 2.93
CA THR A 9 -29.32 16.42 3.34
C THR A 9 -27.89 16.73 3.75
N THR A 10 -27.31 15.88 4.57
CA THR A 10 -25.87 15.89 4.83
C THR A 10 -25.08 15.50 3.58
N LEU A 11 -23.77 15.72 3.59
CA LEU A 11 -22.85 15.25 2.54
C LEU A 11 -23.01 13.75 2.20
N ARG A 12 -23.46 12.92 3.14
CA ARG A 12 -23.67 11.47 2.95
C ARG A 12 -25.09 11.11 2.49
N GLY A 13 -25.97 12.09 2.29
CA GLY A 13 -27.37 11.89 1.89
C GLY A 13 -28.36 11.67 3.03
N ASN A 14 -27.94 11.71 4.30
CA ASN A 14 -28.87 11.59 5.43
C ASN A 14 -29.72 12.87 5.56
N PRO A 15 -31.02 12.79 5.88
CA PRO A 15 -31.87 13.96 6.06
C PRO A 15 -31.36 14.93 7.13
N ALA A 16 -31.52 16.22 6.87
CA ALA A 16 -31.18 17.31 7.79
C ALA A 16 -32.13 18.49 7.61
N CYS A 17 -32.21 19.36 8.61
CA CYS A 17 -32.88 20.65 8.47
C CYS A 17 -32.07 21.79 9.09
N ILE A 18 -32.34 23.01 8.62
CA ILE A 18 -31.78 24.24 9.19
C ILE A 18 -32.91 25.09 9.76
N VAL A 19 -32.71 25.56 11.00
CA VAL A 19 -33.56 26.52 11.70
C VAL A 19 -32.66 27.56 12.32
N GLU A 20 -32.85 28.84 11.98
CA GLU A 20 -32.14 29.98 12.60
C GLU A 20 -30.60 29.82 12.65
N GLY A 21 -30.01 29.30 11.57
CA GLY A 21 -28.56 29.09 11.48
C GLY A 21 -28.03 27.85 12.21
N TYR A 22 -28.91 27.06 12.84
CA TYR A 22 -28.58 25.77 13.45
C TYR A 22 -28.94 24.60 12.54
N VAL A 23 -28.05 23.60 12.46
CA VAL A 23 -28.26 22.41 11.65
C VAL A 23 -28.67 21.24 12.53
N PHE A 24 -29.80 20.64 12.22
CA PHE A 24 -30.34 19.48 12.90
C PHE A 24 -30.32 18.24 12.01
N ILE A 25 -30.06 17.08 12.61
CA ILE A 25 -30.07 15.76 11.99
C ILE A 25 -31.07 14.87 12.73
N ILE A 26 -31.62 13.86 12.06
CA ILE A 26 -32.58 12.94 12.69
C ILE A 26 -31.94 12.21 13.86
N GLU A 27 -32.57 12.31 15.04
CA GLU A 27 -32.24 11.50 16.22
C GLU A 27 -33.17 10.28 16.30
N ARG A 28 -34.47 10.48 16.05
CA ARG A 28 -35.48 9.41 16.02
C ARG A 28 -36.65 9.80 15.13
N GLN A 29 -37.25 8.84 14.45
CA GLN A 29 -38.47 9.03 13.67
C GLN A 29 -39.47 7.91 14.00
N SER A 30 -40.76 8.25 14.15
CA SER A 30 -41.84 7.31 14.46
C SER A 30 -43.14 7.81 13.85
N GLY A 31 -43.63 7.16 12.80
CA GLY A 31 -44.76 7.65 12.01
C GLY A 31 -44.49 9.07 11.50
N ASP A 32 -45.46 9.96 11.71
CA ASP A 32 -45.38 11.36 11.27
C ASP A 32 -44.53 12.25 12.19
N LYS A 33 -44.07 11.72 13.34
CA LYS A 33 -43.25 12.45 14.29
C LYS A 33 -41.77 12.23 14.04
N THR A 34 -41.01 13.30 13.85
CA THR A 34 -39.55 13.29 13.75
C THR A 34 -38.92 14.12 14.87
N ILE A 35 -37.97 13.53 15.58
CA ILE A 35 -37.14 14.17 16.59
C ILE A 35 -35.77 14.40 15.97
N TRP A 36 -35.35 15.66 15.92
CA TRP A 36 -34.09 16.09 15.38
C TRP A 36 -33.17 16.57 16.51
N CYS A 37 -31.89 16.28 16.39
CA CYS A 37 -30.85 16.78 17.28
C CYS A 37 -29.86 17.68 16.55
N CYS A 38 -29.31 18.66 17.28
CA CYS A 38 -28.23 19.48 16.75
C CYS A 38 -27.06 18.61 16.29
N ASN A 39 -26.51 18.88 15.11
CA ASN A 39 -25.41 18.10 14.54
C ASN A 39 -24.10 18.18 15.36
N ARG A 40 -23.99 19.12 16.31
CA ARG A 40 -22.88 19.24 17.26
C ARG A 40 -23.09 18.47 18.57
N LYS A 41 -24.13 17.64 18.70
CA LYS A 41 -24.36 16.79 19.89
C LYS A 41 -23.11 15.99 20.31
N GLY A 42 -22.31 15.51 19.36
CA GLY A 42 -21.07 14.76 19.66
C GLY A 42 -19.87 15.62 20.07
N HIS A 43 -19.89 16.93 19.82
CA HIS A 43 -18.81 17.87 20.13
C HIS A 43 -19.28 18.84 21.21
N GLY A 44 -19.13 18.44 22.47
CA GLY A 44 -19.52 19.25 23.64
C GLY A 44 -20.97 19.07 24.11
N GLN A 45 -21.67 18.01 23.66
CA GLN A 45 -23.01 17.64 24.16
C GLN A 45 -24.10 18.72 23.95
N CYS A 46 -24.15 19.33 22.76
CA CYS A 46 -25.21 20.28 22.43
C CYS A 46 -26.62 19.71 22.69
N LYS A 47 -27.43 20.46 23.45
CA LYS A 47 -28.76 20.05 23.90
C LYS A 47 -29.89 20.47 22.94
N GLY A 48 -29.59 21.24 21.90
CA GLY A 48 -30.59 21.69 20.93
C GLY A 48 -31.36 20.53 20.31
N ARG A 49 -32.70 20.60 20.35
CA ARG A 49 -33.63 19.62 19.77
C ARG A 49 -34.79 20.30 19.06
N LEU A 50 -35.29 19.64 18.02
CA LEU A 50 -36.46 20.07 17.28
C LEU A 50 -37.39 18.86 17.10
N HIS A 51 -38.68 19.01 17.38
CA HIS A 51 -39.67 17.98 17.08
C HIS A 51 -40.61 18.49 15.99
N THR A 52 -40.81 17.68 14.96
CA THR A 52 -41.76 17.95 13.90
C THR A 52 -42.83 16.86 13.85
N ILE A 53 -44.08 17.24 13.59
CA ILE A 53 -45.18 16.31 13.27
C ILE A 53 -45.80 16.81 11.97
N ASN A 54 -46.00 15.92 10.99
CA ASN A 54 -46.51 16.31 9.66
C ASN A 54 -45.74 17.50 9.05
N ASP A 55 -44.41 17.48 9.20
CA ASP A 55 -43.51 18.55 8.76
C ASP A 55 -43.77 19.95 9.32
N GLN A 56 -44.46 20.03 10.46
CA GLN A 56 -44.62 21.27 11.21
C GLN A 56 -43.85 21.18 12.52
N ILE A 57 -43.16 22.25 12.89
CA ILE A 57 -42.45 22.33 14.17
C ILE A 57 -43.49 22.39 15.28
N VAL A 58 -43.50 21.36 16.14
CA VAL A 58 -44.40 21.27 17.29
C VAL A 58 -43.70 21.56 18.62
N HIS A 59 -42.36 21.43 18.67
CA HIS A 59 -41.58 21.70 19.87
C HIS A 59 -40.12 22.01 19.52
N LYS A 60 -39.51 22.99 20.20
CA LYS A 60 -38.12 23.39 20.02
C LYS A 60 -37.45 23.54 21.40
N ILE A 61 -36.31 22.87 21.58
CA ILE A 61 -35.39 23.09 22.70
C ILE A 61 -34.23 23.90 22.15
N ASP A 62 -34.18 25.19 22.49
CA ASP A 62 -33.26 26.16 21.88
C ASP A 62 -31.96 26.40 22.66
N THR A 63 -31.61 25.47 23.55
CA THR A 63 -30.37 25.58 24.33
C THR A 63 -29.19 25.03 23.52
N HIS A 64 -28.44 25.95 22.91
CA HIS A 64 -27.21 25.65 22.17
C HIS A 64 -25.98 26.11 22.95
N ASN A 65 -24.89 25.35 22.87
CA ASN A 65 -23.58 25.67 23.46
C ASN A 65 -22.60 26.24 22.41
N HIS A 66 -23.13 26.72 21.29
CA HIS A 66 -22.38 27.29 20.20
C HIS A 66 -23.24 28.31 19.46
N GLU A 67 -22.59 29.25 18.78
CA GLU A 67 -23.26 30.27 17.99
C GLU A 67 -23.93 29.67 16.73
N PRO A 68 -25.00 30.31 16.23
CA PRO A 68 -25.61 29.95 14.95
C PRO A 68 -24.69 30.36 13.79
N ASN A 69 -24.74 29.60 12.70
CA ASN A 69 -23.99 29.93 11.49
C ASN A 69 -24.95 30.52 10.45
N ALA A 70 -24.79 31.81 10.13
CA ALA A 70 -25.59 32.51 9.14
C ALA A 70 -25.55 31.83 7.74
N ASN A 71 -24.42 31.19 7.41
CA ASN A 71 -24.21 30.48 6.14
C ASN A 71 -24.56 28.99 6.22
N ALA A 72 -25.15 28.51 7.32
CA ALA A 72 -25.42 27.08 7.53
C ALA A 72 -26.24 26.45 6.40
N ALA A 73 -27.23 27.18 5.88
CA ALA A 73 -28.08 26.71 4.79
C ALA A 73 -27.28 26.52 3.50
N GLU A 74 -26.55 27.54 3.06
CA GLU A 74 -25.76 27.49 1.83
C GLU A 74 -24.63 26.44 1.92
N VAL A 75 -23.95 26.36 3.07
CA VAL A 75 -22.93 25.33 3.34
C VAL A 75 -23.51 23.92 3.24
N MET A 76 -24.69 23.69 3.81
CA MET A 76 -25.33 22.36 3.76
C MET A 76 -25.79 22.01 2.34
N VAL A 77 -26.35 22.96 1.59
CA VAL A 77 -26.74 22.76 0.19
C VAL A 77 -25.51 22.44 -0.68
N ALA A 78 -24.41 23.17 -0.53
CA ALA A 78 -23.17 22.89 -1.23
C ALA A 78 -22.64 21.49 -0.92
N ARG A 79 -22.67 21.07 0.36
CA ARG A 79 -22.25 19.72 0.78
C ARG A 79 -23.19 18.64 0.25
N ALA A 80 -24.50 18.87 0.24
CA ALA A 80 -25.47 17.94 -0.34
C ALA A 80 -25.19 17.73 -1.84
N LYS A 81 -24.96 18.83 -2.58
CA LYS A 81 -24.60 18.81 -4.00
C LYS A 81 -23.30 18.02 -4.25
N MET A 82 -22.24 18.30 -3.48
CA MET A 82 -20.98 17.52 -3.56
C MET A 82 -21.21 16.03 -3.33
N GLY A 83 -22.06 15.68 -2.36
CA GLY A 83 -22.41 14.31 -2.04
C GLY A 83 -23.13 13.61 -3.18
N GLU A 84 -24.12 14.28 -3.77
CA GLU A 84 -24.91 13.75 -4.87
C GLU A 84 -24.08 13.57 -6.14
N GLU A 85 -23.36 14.61 -6.58
CA GLU A 85 -22.46 14.54 -7.74
C GLU A 85 -21.38 13.46 -7.55
N SER A 86 -20.94 13.22 -6.31
CA SER A 86 -19.92 12.22 -6.07
C SER A 86 -20.37 10.79 -6.37
N LYS A 87 -21.68 10.49 -6.29
CA LYS A 87 -22.20 9.13 -6.50
C LYS A 87 -22.10 8.68 -7.96
N SER A 88 -22.18 9.61 -8.91
CA SER A 88 -22.23 9.33 -10.36
C SER A 88 -21.04 9.89 -11.15
N SER A 89 -20.23 10.76 -10.56
CA SER A 89 -19.14 11.45 -11.26
C SER A 89 -17.84 10.66 -11.35
N ASN A 90 -17.26 10.62 -12.56
CA ASN A 90 -15.91 10.11 -12.84
C ASN A 90 -14.78 11.14 -12.60
N ARG A 91 -15.10 12.39 -12.23
CA ARG A 91 -14.10 13.44 -11.94
C ARG A 91 -13.30 13.09 -10.68
N SER A 92 -12.09 13.62 -10.48
CA SER A 92 -11.40 13.44 -9.20
C SER A 92 -12.17 14.12 -8.05
N ALA A 93 -11.98 13.66 -6.80
CA ALA A 93 -12.59 14.32 -5.65
C ALA A 93 -12.11 15.77 -5.47
N HIS A 94 -10.90 16.09 -5.95
CA HIS A 94 -10.36 17.44 -5.97
C HIS A 94 -11.14 18.33 -6.94
N ASP A 95 -11.31 17.89 -8.19
CA ASP A 95 -11.97 18.68 -9.24
C ASP A 95 -13.45 18.90 -8.92
N LEU A 96 -14.10 17.92 -8.30
CA LEU A 96 -15.49 18.04 -7.87
C LEU A 96 -15.64 19.11 -6.78
N ILE A 97 -14.78 19.09 -5.75
CA ILE A 97 -14.78 20.12 -4.70
C ILE A 97 -14.53 21.50 -5.31
N ALA A 98 -13.51 21.63 -6.17
CA ALA A 98 -13.17 22.90 -6.81
C ALA A 98 -14.35 23.45 -7.64
N GLY A 99 -15.07 22.57 -8.37
CA GLY A 99 -16.23 22.97 -9.16
C GLY A 99 -17.41 23.50 -8.33
N VAL A 100 -17.67 22.94 -7.16
CA VAL A 100 -18.73 23.43 -6.26
C VAL A 100 -18.28 24.66 -5.47
N VAL A 101 -17.04 24.67 -4.99
CA VAL A 101 -16.46 25.80 -4.23
C VAL A 101 -16.36 27.05 -5.10
N GLY A 102 -16.03 26.91 -6.38
CA GLY A 102 -15.92 28.03 -7.31
C GLY A 102 -17.23 28.82 -7.53
N SER A 103 -18.39 28.27 -7.16
CA SER A 103 -19.68 28.96 -7.24
C SER A 103 -20.17 29.57 -5.92
N LEU A 104 -19.38 29.50 -4.84
CA LEU A 104 -19.77 29.96 -3.50
C LEU A 104 -19.15 31.32 -3.15
N SER A 105 -19.79 32.04 -2.23
CA SER A 105 -19.23 33.27 -1.66
C SER A 105 -18.02 32.99 -0.75
N GLY A 106 -17.10 33.95 -0.60
CA GLY A 106 -15.93 33.80 0.29
C GLY A 106 -16.31 33.52 1.76
N GLN A 107 -17.41 34.10 2.24
CA GLN A 107 -17.91 33.89 3.61
C GLN A 107 -18.45 32.46 3.80
N THR A 108 -19.11 31.92 2.78
CA THR A 108 -19.60 30.53 2.75
C THR A 108 -18.45 29.54 2.67
N ILE A 109 -17.42 29.85 1.88
CA ILE A 109 -16.19 29.04 1.79
C ILE A 109 -15.47 28.98 3.14
N ALA A 110 -15.32 30.12 3.83
CA ALA A 110 -14.73 30.16 5.17
C ALA A 110 -15.50 29.34 6.21
N SER A 111 -16.80 29.12 5.96
CA SER A 111 -17.69 28.32 6.81
C SER A 111 -17.71 26.83 6.47
N LEU A 112 -17.02 26.40 5.41
CA LEU A 112 -16.92 24.99 5.03
C LEU A 112 -16.01 24.21 6.00
N PRO A 113 -16.28 22.91 6.19
CA PRO A 113 -15.31 22.01 6.80
C PRO A 113 -14.01 21.94 5.99
N ASP A 114 -12.93 21.57 6.65
CA ASP A 114 -11.63 21.33 6.03
C ASP A 114 -11.73 20.49 4.73
N LEU A 115 -11.10 21.00 3.67
CA LEU A 115 -11.19 20.42 2.32
C LEU A 115 -10.60 19.01 2.25
N HIS A 116 -9.58 18.70 3.06
CA HIS A 116 -9.01 17.36 3.13
C HIS A 116 -10.05 16.35 3.66
N ASN A 117 -10.78 16.71 4.72
CA ASN A 117 -11.86 15.90 5.28
C ASN A 117 -13.06 15.74 4.34
N LEU A 118 -13.40 16.77 3.56
CA LEU A 118 -14.41 16.68 2.49
C LEU A 118 -13.96 15.69 1.40
N LYS A 119 -12.72 15.80 0.92
CA LYS A 119 -12.13 14.88 -0.07
C LYS A 119 -12.19 13.43 0.42
N ARG A 120 -11.86 13.19 1.69
CA ARG A 120 -11.94 11.86 2.33
C ARG A 120 -13.38 11.34 2.40
N THR A 121 -14.35 12.20 2.69
CA THR A 121 -15.77 11.79 2.77
C THR A 121 -16.34 11.46 1.38
N ILE A 122 -16.04 12.28 0.37
CA ILE A 122 -16.40 12.04 -1.03
C ILE A 122 -15.84 10.70 -1.53
N ARG A 123 -14.55 10.42 -1.22
CA ARG A 123 -13.93 9.12 -1.54
C ARG A 123 -14.71 7.95 -0.92
N ARG A 124 -15.17 8.06 0.33
CA ARG A 124 -15.97 7.02 1.00
C ARG A 124 -17.37 6.86 0.40
N ILE A 125 -18.02 7.95 0.01
CA ILE A 125 -19.33 7.91 -0.66
C ILE A 125 -19.20 7.17 -1.99
N ARG A 126 -18.20 7.53 -2.80
CA ARG A 126 -17.87 6.83 -4.05
C ARG A 126 -17.57 5.37 -3.82
N GLN A 127 -16.74 5.07 -2.82
CA GLN A 127 -16.43 3.69 -2.50
C GLN A 127 -17.69 2.92 -2.14
N LYS A 128 -18.59 3.47 -1.31
CA LYS A 128 -19.87 2.82 -0.96
C LYS A 128 -20.80 2.66 -2.17
N ALA A 129 -20.82 3.62 -3.09
CA ALA A 129 -21.62 3.57 -4.31
C ALA A 129 -21.05 2.59 -5.36
N GLN A 130 -19.72 2.48 -5.45
CA GLN A 130 -19.02 1.57 -6.35
C GLN A 130 -18.87 0.16 -5.77
N SER A 131 -18.86 0.01 -4.43
CA SER A 131 -18.74 -1.29 -3.77
C SER A 131 -20.10 -1.99 -3.73
N SER A 132 -20.40 -2.75 -4.77
CA SER A 132 -21.28 -3.92 -4.63
C SER A 132 -20.62 -5.02 -3.79
N ASN A 133 -19.29 -4.96 -3.59
CA ASN A 133 -18.51 -6.00 -2.92
C ASN A 133 -18.15 -5.59 -1.49
N PRO A 134 -18.66 -6.29 -0.46
CA PRO A 134 -18.28 -6.03 0.93
C PRO A 134 -16.78 -6.19 1.12
N LEU A 135 -16.17 -5.37 1.98
CA LEU A 135 -14.75 -5.52 2.30
C LEU A 135 -14.55 -6.87 3.01
N PRO A 136 -13.58 -7.69 2.55
CA PRO A 136 -13.32 -8.97 3.18
C PRO A 136 -12.70 -8.75 4.56
N SER A 137 -13.25 -9.42 5.58
CA SER A 137 -12.72 -9.43 6.95
C SER A 137 -11.55 -10.39 7.13
N SER A 138 -11.34 -11.32 6.19
CA SER A 138 -10.25 -12.29 6.20
C SER A 138 -9.98 -12.79 4.78
N LEU A 139 -8.86 -13.49 4.58
CA LEU A 139 -8.60 -14.17 3.30
C LEU A 139 -9.65 -15.24 2.97
N LYS A 140 -10.31 -15.84 3.98
CA LYS A 140 -11.37 -16.84 3.78
C LYS A 140 -12.65 -16.25 3.20
N THR A 141 -12.92 -14.99 3.52
CA THR A 141 -14.12 -14.26 3.07
C THR A 141 -13.85 -13.42 1.82
N LEU A 142 -12.62 -13.45 1.31
CA LEU A 142 -12.25 -12.81 0.05
C LEU A 142 -12.79 -13.65 -1.11
N SER A 143 -13.77 -13.09 -1.82
CA SER A 143 -14.23 -13.59 -3.11
C SER A 143 -13.98 -12.49 -4.14
N ILE A 144 -13.11 -12.75 -5.11
CA ILE A 144 -12.76 -11.76 -6.13
C ILE A 144 -13.84 -11.79 -7.23
N PRO A 145 -14.58 -10.69 -7.45
CA PRO A 145 -15.59 -10.60 -8.49
C PRO A 145 -15.01 -10.85 -9.89
N SER A 146 -15.81 -11.45 -10.78
CA SER A 146 -15.39 -11.82 -12.14
C SER A 146 -14.88 -10.64 -12.99
N HIS A 147 -15.42 -9.43 -12.82
CA HIS A 147 -14.93 -8.26 -13.55
C HIS A 147 -13.53 -7.82 -13.10
N LEU A 148 -13.08 -8.18 -11.88
CA LEU A 148 -11.73 -7.93 -11.38
C LEU A 148 -10.75 -9.04 -11.75
N THR A 149 -11.21 -10.19 -12.26
CA THR A 149 -10.34 -11.27 -12.71
C THR A 149 -9.95 -11.16 -14.18
N LYS A 150 -10.51 -10.19 -14.91
CA LYS A 150 -10.26 -9.94 -16.34
C LYS A 150 -9.81 -8.51 -16.61
N THR A 151 -9.02 -8.30 -17.67
CA THR A 151 -8.64 -6.96 -18.18
C THR A 151 -9.83 -6.24 -18.83
N THR A 152 -9.65 -4.97 -19.23
CA THR A 152 -10.67 -4.21 -20.00
C THR A 152 -10.95 -4.85 -21.37
N SER A 153 -9.98 -5.55 -21.94
CA SER A 153 -10.12 -6.33 -23.18
C SER A 153 -10.57 -7.78 -22.94
N ASN A 154 -11.15 -8.09 -21.77
CA ASN A 154 -11.67 -9.42 -21.40
C ASN A 154 -10.63 -10.56 -21.37
N LYS A 155 -9.33 -10.25 -21.33
CA LYS A 155 -8.26 -11.25 -21.13
C LYS A 155 -8.17 -11.64 -19.66
N THR A 156 -7.74 -12.86 -19.37
CA THR A 156 -7.48 -13.30 -18.00
C THR A 156 -6.41 -12.42 -17.36
N PHE A 157 -6.76 -11.72 -16.29
CA PHE A 157 -5.86 -10.87 -15.51
C PHE A 157 -5.36 -11.60 -14.27
N LEU A 158 -6.27 -12.21 -13.50
CA LEU A 158 -5.93 -13.03 -12.36
C LEU A 158 -5.62 -14.46 -12.83
N GLN A 159 -4.34 -14.77 -12.98
CA GLN A 159 -3.88 -16.07 -13.50
C GLN A 159 -4.08 -17.22 -12.51
N TYR A 160 -3.89 -16.94 -11.23
CA TYR A 160 -3.95 -17.94 -10.18
C TYR A 160 -4.40 -17.32 -8.85
N ASP A 161 -5.31 -18.00 -8.16
CA ASP A 161 -5.70 -17.69 -6.79
C ASP A 161 -5.24 -18.82 -5.86
N SER A 162 -4.31 -18.53 -4.96
CA SER A 162 -3.81 -19.48 -3.97
C SER A 162 -4.80 -19.78 -2.84
N GLY A 163 -5.94 -19.07 -2.82
CA GLY A 163 -6.96 -19.18 -1.81
C GLY A 163 -6.50 -18.68 -0.44
N PRO A 164 -7.21 -19.04 0.64
CA PRO A 164 -7.06 -18.40 1.95
C PRO A 164 -5.88 -18.92 2.78
N LYS A 165 -5.02 -19.76 2.19
CA LYS A 165 -3.91 -20.38 2.92
C LYS A 165 -2.78 -19.38 3.09
N ARG A 166 -2.03 -19.50 4.19
CA ARG A 166 -0.81 -18.72 4.38
C ARG A 166 0.17 -18.98 3.24
N LYS A 167 0.88 -17.93 2.85
CA LYS A 167 1.96 -18.01 1.88
C LYS A 167 2.95 -19.10 2.30
N ALA A 168 3.22 -20.02 1.38
CA ALA A 168 4.15 -21.13 1.55
C ALA A 168 4.89 -21.37 0.23
N LYS A 169 5.88 -22.27 0.21
CA LYS A 169 6.60 -22.65 -1.02
C LYS A 169 5.66 -22.99 -2.18
N LYS A 170 4.57 -23.71 -1.91
CA LYS A 170 3.57 -24.06 -2.93
C LYS A 170 2.98 -22.83 -3.65
N CYS A 171 2.84 -21.68 -2.98
CA CYS A 171 2.40 -20.45 -3.63
C CYS A 171 3.39 -19.99 -4.70
N TYR A 172 4.69 -20.09 -4.44
CA TYR A 172 5.73 -19.80 -5.42
C TYR A 172 5.77 -20.83 -6.54
N ASP A 173 5.65 -22.11 -6.23
CA ASP A 173 5.61 -23.17 -7.25
C ASP A 173 4.47 -22.91 -8.25
N GLN A 174 3.29 -22.51 -7.77
CA GLN A 174 2.15 -22.16 -8.63
C GLN A 174 2.37 -20.87 -9.41
N MET A 175 3.00 -19.86 -8.80
CA MET A 175 3.35 -18.61 -9.48
C MET A 175 4.30 -18.87 -10.66
N PHE A 176 5.38 -19.63 -10.45
CA PHE A 176 6.32 -19.95 -11.52
C PHE A 176 5.71 -20.87 -12.58
N LYS A 177 4.82 -21.79 -12.17
CA LYS A 177 4.03 -22.56 -13.14
C LYS A 177 3.18 -21.63 -14.02
N ALA A 178 2.46 -20.68 -13.44
CA ALA A 178 1.66 -19.72 -14.21
C ALA A 178 2.52 -18.88 -15.17
N ILE A 179 3.72 -18.49 -14.75
CA ILE A 179 4.68 -17.79 -15.62
C ILE A 179 5.11 -18.68 -16.80
N HIS A 180 5.43 -19.95 -16.54
CA HIS A 180 5.81 -20.91 -17.58
C HIS A 180 4.64 -21.20 -18.54
N ASP A 181 3.42 -21.33 -18.02
CA ASP A 181 2.21 -21.53 -18.84
C ASP A 181 1.95 -20.32 -19.76
N LEU A 182 2.23 -19.10 -19.28
CA LEU A 182 2.14 -17.87 -20.08
C LEU A 182 3.29 -17.70 -21.09
N LYS A 183 4.47 -18.21 -20.77
CA LYS A 183 5.66 -18.11 -21.63
C LYS A 183 6.47 -19.42 -21.58
N PRO A 184 6.07 -20.45 -22.38
CA PRO A 184 6.65 -21.79 -22.30
C PRO A 184 8.16 -21.86 -22.59
N ASN A 185 8.68 -20.91 -23.35
CA ASN A 185 10.09 -20.85 -23.73
C ASN A 185 10.92 -19.91 -22.82
N LEU A 186 10.40 -19.56 -21.64
CA LEU A 186 11.13 -18.71 -20.70
C LEU A 186 12.26 -19.52 -20.05
N ASP A 187 13.50 -19.23 -20.45
CA ASP A 187 14.70 -19.81 -19.86
C ASP A 187 15.69 -18.71 -19.43
N PRO A 188 15.54 -18.16 -18.21
CA PRO A 188 16.33 -17.03 -17.77
C PRO A 188 17.73 -17.48 -17.32
N ALA A 189 18.78 -16.95 -17.95
CA ALA A 189 20.16 -17.21 -17.52
C ALA A 189 20.46 -16.68 -16.10
N ASN A 190 19.74 -15.65 -15.66
CA ASN A 190 19.93 -15.01 -14.35
C ASN A 190 18.58 -14.63 -13.74
N VAL A 191 18.39 -14.91 -12.45
CA VAL A 191 17.23 -14.48 -11.67
C VAL A 191 17.72 -13.67 -10.47
N SER A 192 17.27 -12.42 -10.35
CA SER A 192 17.55 -11.58 -9.18
C SER A 192 16.39 -11.69 -8.19
N ILE A 193 16.66 -12.04 -6.93
CA ILE A 193 15.62 -12.22 -5.92
C ILE A 193 16.08 -11.80 -4.52
N ASP A 194 15.12 -11.59 -3.64
CA ASP A 194 15.33 -11.39 -2.21
C ASP A 194 15.63 -12.72 -1.51
N PHE A 195 16.19 -12.66 -0.30
CA PHE A 195 16.60 -13.83 0.48
C PHE A 195 15.40 -14.55 1.12
N GLU A 196 14.64 -15.28 0.32
CA GLU A 196 13.57 -16.17 0.77
C GLU A 196 13.81 -17.61 0.30
N ALA A 197 14.15 -18.50 1.24
CA ALA A 197 14.52 -19.89 0.94
C ALA A 197 13.43 -20.65 0.16
N ALA A 198 12.15 -20.41 0.48
CA ALA A 198 11.03 -21.02 -0.24
C ALA A 198 10.99 -20.56 -1.71
N ALA A 199 11.16 -19.26 -1.97
CA ALA A 199 11.15 -18.70 -3.32
C ALA A 199 12.35 -19.20 -4.14
N ILE A 200 13.55 -19.18 -3.55
CA ILE A 200 14.78 -19.69 -4.19
C ILE A 200 14.63 -21.17 -4.53
N SER A 201 14.09 -21.98 -3.62
CA SER A 201 13.85 -23.40 -3.87
C SER A 201 12.87 -23.60 -5.03
N SER A 202 11.78 -22.82 -5.11
CA SER A 202 10.84 -22.87 -6.23
C SER A 202 11.47 -22.44 -7.56
N ILE A 203 12.34 -21.43 -7.56
CA ILE A 203 13.09 -21.03 -8.78
C ILE A 203 14.00 -22.14 -9.25
N ARG A 204 14.75 -22.79 -8.35
CA ARG A 204 15.64 -23.92 -8.73
C ARG A 204 14.87 -25.07 -9.38
N THR A 205 13.63 -25.30 -8.95
CA THR A 205 12.75 -26.29 -9.57
C THR A 205 12.22 -25.81 -10.92
N ALA A 206 11.80 -24.55 -11.03
CA ALA A 206 11.20 -24.00 -12.25
C ALA A 206 12.23 -23.73 -13.36
N PHE A 207 13.43 -23.28 -13.00
CA PHE A 207 14.51 -22.88 -13.89
C PHE A 207 15.86 -23.43 -13.40
N PRO A 208 16.13 -24.75 -13.59
CA PRO A 208 17.33 -25.40 -13.06
C PRO A 208 18.65 -24.83 -13.59
N GLY A 209 18.65 -24.27 -14.81
CA GLY A 209 19.82 -23.65 -15.44
C GLY A 209 20.06 -22.18 -15.03
N ALA A 210 19.12 -21.57 -14.29
CA ALA A 210 19.22 -20.16 -13.95
C ALA A 210 20.23 -19.90 -12.83
N ASN A 211 21.09 -18.90 -13.01
CA ASN A 211 21.90 -18.37 -11.93
C ASN A 211 21.03 -17.53 -10.99
N ILE A 212 20.83 -18.01 -9.76
CA ILE A 212 20.05 -17.29 -8.75
C ILE A 212 20.97 -16.34 -8.02
N ASN A 213 20.64 -15.05 -8.10
CA ASN A 213 21.42 -14.00 -7.52
C ASN A 213 20.59 -13.22 -6.49
N GLY A 214 21.07 -13.19 -5.25
CA GLY A 214 20.55 -12.37 -4.18
C GLY A 214 20.75 -10.88 -4.47
N CYS A 215 19.80 -10.07 -4.03
CA CYS A 215 19.92 -8.62 -4.06
C CYS A 215 20.92 -8.14 -3.00
N PHE A 216 21.98 -7.43 -3.42
CA PHE A 216 23.01 -6.91 -2.51
C PHE A 216 22.44 -5.93 -1.47
N PHE A 217 21.46 -5.12 -1.86
CA PHE A 217 20.76 -4.23 -0.91
C PHE A 217 20.10 -5.03 0.23
N HIS A 218 19.44 -6.14 -0.10
CA HIS A 218 18.82 -7.02 0.88
C HIS A 218 19.84 -7.80 1.73
N LEU A 219 21.05 -8.08 1.19
CA LEU A 219 22.16 -8.61 1.97
C LEU A 219 22.63 -7.59 3.03
N CYS A 220 22.86 -6.34 2.63
CA CYS A 220 23.18 -5.26 3.58
C CYS A 220 22.07 -5.07 4.62
N GLN A 221 20.82 -5.11 4.18
CA GLN A 221 19.66 -4.95 5.06
C GLN A 221 19.53 -6.10 6.06
N SER A 222 19.88 -7.34 5.68
CA SER A 222 19.82 -8.48 6.60
C SER A 222 20.82 -8.35 7.75
N VAL A 223 22.04 -7.89 7.46
CA VAL A 223 23.07 -7.57 8.47
C VAL A 223 22.61 -6.44 9.38
N TYR A 224 22.07 -5.35 8.81
CA TYR A 224 21.54 -4.24 9.62
C TYR A 224 20.34 -4.66 10.49
N ARG A 225 19.47 -5.56 10.00
CA ARG A 225 18.37 -6.13 10.79
C ARG A 225 18.89 -7.02 11.93
N ALA A 226 20.02 -7.71 11.75
CA ALA A 226 20.66 -8.46 12.83
C ALA A 226 21.21 -7.52 13.92
N VAL A 227 21.92 -6.46 13.54
CA VAL A 227 22.34 -5.37 14.45
C VAL A 227 21.13 -4.82 15.23
N ALA A 228 20.04 -4.51 14.53
CA ALA A 228 18.82 -3.98 15.13
C ALA A 228 18.19 -4.94 16.16
N ARG A 229 18.07 -6.23 15.80
CA ARG A 229 17.47 -7.27 16.65
C ARG A 229 18.29 -7.51 17.92
N LEU A 230 19.61 -7.31 17.86
CA LEU A 230 20.52 -7.44 18.98
C LEU A 230 20.64 -6.17 19.83
N GLY A 231 19.86 -5.12 19.53
CA GLY A 231 19.88 -3.86 20.29
C GLY A 231 21.07 -2.94 19.98
N LEU A 232 21.89 -3.26 18.97
CA LEU A 232 23.16 -2.59 18.69
C LEU A 232 23.05 -1.37 17.76
N LYS A 233 21.86 -0.77 17.61
CA LYS A 233 21.67 0.39 16.72
C LYS A 233 22.45 1.62 17.18
N THR A 234 22.47 1.86 18.49
CA THR A 234 23.18 2.99 19.09
C THR A 234 24.68 2.82 18.93
N ASP A 235 25.21 1.62 19.23
CA ASP A 235 26.61 1.28 18.95
C ASP A 235 26.95 1.47 17.47
N TYR A 236 26.13 0.94 16.56
CA TYR A 236 26.38 1.08 15.13
C TYR A 236 26.43 2.55 14.67
N SER A 237 25.71 3.44 15.35
CA SER A 237 25.66 4.87 15.00
C SER A 237 26.83 5.66 15.59
N ASN A 238 27.30 5.28 16.78
CA ASN A 238 28.24 6.08 17.58
C ASN A 238 29.65 5.48 17.66
N ASP A 239 29.83 4.18 17.38
CA ASP A 239 31.11 3.48 17.39
C ASP A 239 31.57 3.22 15.95
N HIS A 240 32.47 4.08 15.46
CA HIS A 240 32.97 4.02 14.09
C HIS A 240 33.71 2.72 13.76
N VAL A 241 34.41 2.14 14.74
CA VAL A 241 35.14 0.87 14.56
C VAL A 241 34.13 -0.26 14.38
N PHE A 242 33.16 -0.38 15.28
CA PHE A 242 32.09 -1.38 15.15
C PHE A 242 31.29 -1.21 13.84
N ALA A 243 30.97 0.01 13.46
CA ALA A 243 30.29 0.30 12.20
C ALA A 243 31.12 -0.11 10.97
N GLN A 244 32.44 0.10 11.00
CA GLN A 244 33.35 -0.32 9.93
C GLN A 244 33.39 -1.84 9.79
N TYR A 245 33.63 -2.57 10.89
CA TYR A 245 33.63 -4.04 10.89
C TYR A 245 32.29 -4.62 10.45
N THR A 246 31.18 -4.04 10.91
CA THR A 246 29.83 -4.46 10.51
C THR A 246 29.58 -4.22 9.01
N ARG A 247 30.10 -3.14 8.42
CA ARG A 247 30.04 -2.87 6.96
C ARG A 247 30.97 -3.78 6.15
N ALA A 248 32.02 -4.32 6.76
CA ALA A 248 32.90 -5.29 6.12
C ALA A 248 32.20 -6.64 5.86
N ILE A 249 31.20 -7.00 6.68
CA ILE A 249 30.42 -8.25 6.51
C ILE A 249 29.81 -8.35 5.09
N PRO A 250 28.93 -7.44 4.64
CA PRO A 250 28.40 -7.50 3.27
C PRO A 250 29.48 -7.22 2.22
N ALA A 251 30.58 -6.54 2.56
CA ALA A 251 31.68 -6.29 1.63
C ALA A 251 32.38 -7.59 1.15
N LEU A 252 32.27 -8.69 1.91
CA LEU A 252 32.72 -10.02 1.50
C LEU A 252 32.11 -10.45 0.15
N ALA A 253 30.93 -9.94 -0.21
CA ALA A 253 30.28 -10.25 -1.49
C ALA A 253 31.07 -9.74 -2.70
N PHE A 254 32.03 -8.82 -2.51
CA PHE A 254 32.87 -8.29 -3.58
C PHE A 254 34.18 -9.05 -3.77
N LEU A 255 34.49 -10.02 -2.91
CA LEU A 255 35.67 -10.87 -3.07
C LEU A 255 35.40 -11.96 -4.11
N LYS A 256 36.46 -12.51 -4.71
CA LYS A 256 36.31 -13.77 -5.45
C LYS A 256 35.78 -14.83 -4.48
N VAL A 257 34.92 -15.71 -4.98
CA VAL A 257 34.24 -16.72 -4.14
C VAL A 257 35.23 -17.54 -3.30
N ASN A 258 36.39 -17.87 -3.86
CA ASN A 258 37.42 -18.64 -3.18
C ASN A 258 38.10 -17.88 -2.03
N ASP A 259 38.11 -16.55 -2.05
CA ASP A 259 38.76 -15.71 -1.03
C ASP A 259 37.81 -15.38 0.14
N VAL A 260 36.52 -15.69 0.00
CA VAL A 260 35.47 -15.29 0.96
C VAL A 260 35.69 -15.93 2.33
N ILE A 261 35.94 -17.24 2.38
CA ILE A 261 36.06 -17.98 3.65
C ILE A 261 37.29 -17.51 4.42
N ASP A 262 38.45 -17.47 3.77
CA ASP A 262 39.71 -17.04 4.40
C ASP A 262 39.62 -15.60 4.92
N THR A 263 38.96 -14.73 4.16
CA THR A 263 38.78 -13.33 4.58
C THR A 263 37.74 -13.20 5.70
N PHE A 264 36.70 -14.02 5.70
CA PHE A 264 35.73 -14.08 6.79
C PHE A 264 36.39 -14.50 8.10
N GLU A 265 37.29 -15.50 8.07
CA GLU A 265 38.02 -15.97 9.26
C GLU A 265 38.95 -14.88 9.84
N LYS A 266 39.68 -14.16 8.98
CA LYS A 266 40.48 -13.00 9.41
C LYS A 266 39.62 -11.88 9.99
N LEU A 267 38.46 -11.63 9.37
CA LEU A 267 37.49 -10.66 9.87
C LEU A 267 36.95 -11.08 11.24
N GLU A 268 36.70 -12.37 11.43
CA GLU A 268 36.21 -12.94 12.68
C GLU A 268 37.18 -12.70 13.82
N GLU A 269 38.48 -12.97 13.64
CA GLU A 269 39.51 -12.76 14.66
C GLU A 269 39.54 -11.33 15.21
N GLN A 270 39.35 -10.35 14.33
CA GLN A 270 39.44 -8.93 14.67
C GLN A 270 38.08 -8.29 14.98
N PHE A 271 36.98 -9.03 14.84
CA PHE A 271 35.64 -8.49 15.00
C PHE A 271 35.37 -8.04 16.45
N PRO A 272 34.86 -6.82 16.68
CA PRO A 272 34.55 -6.33 18.03
C PRO A 272 33.68 -7.30 18.82
N VAL A 273 34.06 -7.59 20.07
CA VAL A 273 33.38 -8.58 20.94
C VAL A 273 31.88 -8.33 21.04
N LYS A 274 31.47 -7.07 21.20
CA LYS A 274 30.05 -6.64 21.25
C LYS A 274 29.23 -7.08 20.03
N GLY A 275 29.89 -7.26 18.88
CA GLY A 275 29.27 -7.55 17.60
C GLY A 275 29.33 -9.03 17.19
N LYS A 276 29.92 -9.91 18.00
CA LYS A 276 30.12 -11.33 17.63
C LYS A 276 28.83 -12.04 17.27
N LEU A 277 27.70 -11.71 17.90
CA LEU A 277 26.39 -12.28 17.55
C LEU A 277 25.88 -11.85 16.17
N VAL A 278 26.27 -10.67 15.68
CA VAL A 278 25.97 -10.24 14.30
C VAL A 278 26.75 -11.09 13.31
N LEU A 279 28.03 -11.35 13.62
CA LEU A 279 28.91 -12.17 12.79
C LEU A 279 28.46 -13.63 12.77
N LEU A 280 28.10 -14.20 13.92
CA LEU A 280 27.57 -15.56 14.04
C LEU A 280 26.30 -15.74 13.20
N TYR A 281 25.36 -14.78 13.27
CA TYR A 281 24.18 -14.77 12.39
C TYR A 281 24.56 -14.86 10.91
N PHE A 282 25.58 -14.08 10.49
CA PHE A 282 26.04 -14.09 9.12
C PHE A 282 26.72 -15.42 8.75
N GLU A 283 27.52 -15.98 9.66
CA GLU A 283 28.17 -17.27 9.46
C GLU A 283 27.14 -18.37 9.23
N GLU A 284 26.19 -18.55 10.15
CA GLU A 284 25.15 -19.57 10.06
C GLU A 284 24.32 -19.46 8.78
N THR A 285 24.03 -18.23 8.35
CA THR A 285 23.12 -17.95 7.23
C THR A 285 23.81 -18.04 5.87
N TYR A 286 25.04 -17.52 5.74
CA TYR A 286 25.68 -17.24 4.45
C TYR A 286 27.02 -17.93 4.22
N ILE A 287 27.74 -18.32 5.28
CA ILE A 287 29.10 -18.93 5.18
C ILE A 287 29.06 -20.43 5.49
N GLY A 288 28.31 -20.81 6.52
CA GLY A 288 28.28 -22.14 7.10
C GLY A 288 29.30 -22.31 8.22
N GLU A 289 28.85 -22.72 9.41
CA GLU A 289 29.72 -22.94 10.57
C GLU A 289 30.76 -24.03 10.32
N LYS A 290 31.96 -23.88 10.90
CA LYS A 290 32.98 -24.95 10.91
C LYS A 290 32.45 -26.17 11.66
N LYS A 291 32.58 -27.37 11.07
CA LYS A 291 32.24 -28.62 11.77
C LYS A 291 33.36 -28.97 12.75
N ARG A 292 32.98 -29.32 13.98
CA ARG A 292 33.91 -29.65 15.07
C ARG A 292 34.91 -30.71 14.63
N GLY A 293 36.21 -30.41 14.77
CA GLY A 293 37.31 -31.34 14.47
C GLY A 293 37.63 -31.50 12.98
N THR A 294 37.09 -30.68 12.08
CA THR A 294 37.39 -30.74 10.64
C THR A 294 37.60 -29.35 10.03
N GLN A 295 38.25 -29.29 8.87
CA GLN A 295 38.29 -28.06 8.05
C GLN A 295 37.00 -27.83 7.24
N SER A 296 36.04 -28.76 7.29
CA SER A 296 34.80 -28.66 6.52
C SER A 296 33.75 -27.79 7.23
N ARG A 297 32.94 -27.07 6.45
CA ARG A 297 31.83 -26.23 6.93
C ARG A 297 30.47 -26.89 6.73
N LYS A 298 29.49 -26.53 7.55
CA LYS A 298 28.07 -26.87 7.32
C LYS A 298 27.58 -26.17 6.05
N LYS A 299 26.55 -26.72 5.41
CA LYS A 299 25.92 -26.06 4.27
C LYS A 299 25.16 -24.81 4.76
N PRO A 300 25.46 -23.60 4.27
CA PRO A 300 24.72 -22.40 4.66
C PRO A 300 23.29 -22.42 4.11
N VAL A 301 22.42 -21.59 4.69
CA VAL A 301 21.05 -21.39 4.18
C VAL A 301 21.08 -20.84 2.76
N PHE A 302 21.98 -19.88 2.49
CA PHE A 302 22.23 -19.33 1.17
C PHE A 302 23.69 -19.57 0.78
N GLU A 303 23.91 -20.33 -0.29
CA GLU A 303 25.25 -20.65 -0.80
C GLU A 303 26.00 -19.38 -1.23
N THR A 304 27.32 -19.33 -1.03
CA THR A 304 28.19 -18.17 -1.32
C THR A 304 27.97 -17.60 -2.72
N THR A 305 27.86 -18.47 -3.72
CA THR A 305 27.63 -18.08 -5.11
C THR A 305 26.31 -17.35 -5.33
N SER A 306 25.31 -17.55 -4.47
CA SER A 306 24.00 -16.89 -4.59
C SER A 306 24.01 -15.44 -4.11
N TRP A 307 24.84 -15.06 -3.14
CA TRP A 307 24.87 -13.70 -2.60
C TRP A 307 26.13 -12.91 -2.97
N ASN A 308 27.15 -13.59 -3.49
CA ASN A 308 28.35 -12.95 -4.02
C ASN A 308 28.02 -12.13 -5.28
N VAL A 309 28.63 -10.95 -5.40
CA VAL A 309 28.41 -10.01 -6.50
C VAL A 309 29.69 -9.66 -7.25
N HIS A 310 30.82 -10.32 -6.98
CA HIS A 310 32.11 -10.02 -7.60
C HIS A 310 32.03 -10.06 -9.14
N GLU A 311 31.71 -11.23 -9.69
CA GLU A 311 31.60 -11.44 -11.15
C GLU A 311 30.59 -10.50 -11.79
N ARG A 312 29.43 -10.29 -11.14
CA ARG A 312 28.39 -9.37 -11.62
C ARG A 312 28.90 -7.93 -11.66
N THR A 313 29.65 -7.52 -10.64
CA THR A 313 30.25 -6.18 -10.55
C THR A 313 31.27 -5.99 -11.67
N MET A 314 32.15 -6.97 -11.88
CA MET A 314 33.17 -6.93 -12.93
C MET A 314 32.55 -6.87 -14.34
N LYS A 315 31.40 -7.53 -14.54
CA LYS A 315 30.66 -7.54 -15.82
C LYS A 315 29.70 -6.35 -15.98
N GLY A 316 29.64 -5.43 -15.02
CA GLY A 316 28.73 -4.28 -15.06
C GLY A 316 27.24 -4.62 -14.90
N TYR A 317 26.92 -5.82 -14.41
CA TYR A 317 25.54 -6.23 -14.15
C TYR A 317 24.97 -5.56 -12.90
N HIS A 318 23.65 -5.36 -12.89
CA HIS A 318 22.94 -4.84 -11.73
C HIS A 318 23.15 -5.75 -10.51
N ARG A 319 23.34 -5.16 -9.33
CA ARG A 319 23.55 -5.85 -8.04
C ARG A 319 22.34 -5.72 -7.10
N THR A 320 21.49 -4.74 -7.37
CA THR A 320 20.33 -4.36 -6.56
C THR A 320 19.06 -4.37 -7.40
N ASN A 321 17.91 -4.40 -6.73
CA ASN A 321 16.59 -4.40 -7.36
C ASN A 321 16.02 -2.98 -7.56
N ASN A 322 16.87 -1.94 -7.74
CA ASN A 322 16.45 -0.52 -7.87
C ASN A 322 15.38 -0.31 -8.96
N ILE A 323 15.46 -1.09 -10.03
CA ILE A 323 14.50 -1.14 -11.13
C ILE A 323 13.09 -1.46 -10.62
N ILE A 324 12.98 -2.45 -9.74
CA ILE A 324 11.72 -2.89 -9.13
C ILE A 324 11.23 -1.85 -8.11
N GLU A 325 12.13 -1.25 -7.33
CA GLU A 325 11.78 -0.16 -6.41
C GLU A 325 11.23 1.07 -7.16
N GLY A 326 11.79 1.40 -8.32
CA GLY A 326 11.28 2.45 -9.19
C GLY A 326 9.86 2.15 -9.67
N TRP A 327 9.57 0.91 -10.06
CA TRP A 327 8.22 0.48 -10.41
C TRP A 327 7.27 0.56 -9.21
N ASN A 328 7.67 0.05 -8.04
CA ASN A 328 6.87 0.09 -6.81
C ASN A 328 6.50 1.52 -6.41
N ASN A 329 7.45 2.46 -6.50
CA ASN A 329 7.21 3.88 -6.18
C ASN A 329 6.23 4.53 -7.15
N ARG A 330 6.35 4.25 -8.45
CA ARG A 330 5.40 4.71 -9.46
C ARG A 330 4.01 4.13 -9.19
N PHE A 331 3.92 2.83 -8.97
CA PHE A 331 2.66 2.15 -8.74
C PHE A 331 1.97 2.65 -7.46
N SER A 332 2.72 2.84 -6.38
CA SER A 332 2.20 3.44 -5.14
C SER A 332 1.61 4.84 -5.38
N SER A 333 2.29 5.64 -6.21
CA SER A 333 1.80 6.96 -6.63
C SER A 333 0.53 6.88 -7.49
N LEU A 334 0.42 5.89 -8.37
CA LEU A 334 -0.79 5.62 -9.18
C LEU A 334 -2.00 5.25 -8.30
N VAL A 335 -1.79 4.48 -7.25
CA VAL A 335 -2.85 4.07 -6.32
C VAL A 335 -3.39 5.29 -5.54
N ASP A 336 -2.55 6.30 -5.27
CA ASP A 336 -2.90 7.52 -4.51
C ASP A 336 -3.68 7.18 -3.21
N ASP A 337 -3.15 6.24 -2.45
CA ASP A 337 -3.63 5.85 -1.13
C ASP A 337 -2.49 5.29 -0.29
N VAL A 338 -2.40 5.74 0.96
CA VAL A 338 -1.45 5.18 1.92
C VAL A 338 -1.93 3.79 2.39
N TYR A 339 -3.25 3.57 2.43
CA TYR A 339 -3.84 2.32 2.91
C TYR A 339 -4.98 1.86 1.97
N PRO A 340 -4.66 1.48 0.73
CA PRO A 340 -5.67 1.01 -0.21
C PRO A 340 -6.30 -0.28 0.31
N ASN A 341 -7.63 -0.37 0.23
CA ASN A 341 -8.31 -1.64 0.43
C ASN A 341 -8.09 -2.58 -0.78
N MET A 342 -8.42 -3.86 -0.60
CA MET A 342 -8.23 -4.89 -1.63
C MET A 342 -8.84 -4.53 -2.99
N TRP A 343 -10.05 -3.96 -3.01
CA TRP A 343 -10.74 -3.62 -4.26
C TRP A 343 -10.03 -2.49 -5.00
N LYS A 344 -9.63 -1.43 -4.29
CA LYS A 344 -8.85 -0.34 -4.88
C LYS A 344 -7.50 -0.83 -5.41
N PHE A 345 -6.84 -1.74 -4.68
CA PHE A 345 -5.58 -2.32 -5.10
C PHE A 345 -5.72 -3.12 -6.40
N LEU A 346 -6.70 -4.04 -6.48
CA LEU A 346 -6.94 -4.84 -7.68
C LEU A 346 -7.33 -4.00 -8.90
N GLU A 347 -8.19 -3.00 -8.72
CA GLU A 347 -8.54 -2.05 -9.78
C GLU A 347 -7.32 -1.27 -10.29
N SER A 348 -6.43 -0.86 -9.39
CA SER A 348 -5.21 -0.14 -9.76
C SER A 348 -4.24 -1.04 -10.51
N LEU A 349 -4.06 -2.30 -10.09
CA LEU A 349 -3.24 -3.28 -10.82
C LEU A 349 -3.80 -3.56 -12.22
N LYS A 350 -5.12 -3.67 -12.36
CA LYS A 350 -5.77 -3.91 -13.67
C LYS A 350 -5.55 -2.73 -14.64
N LYS A 351 -5.60 -1.50 -14.13
CA LYS A 351 -5.28 -0.30 -14.91
C LYS A 351 -3.81 -0.28 -15.33
N GLU A 352 -2.91 -0.63 -14.41
CA GLU A 352 -1.49 -0.74 -14.68
C GLU A 352 -1.19 -1.78 -15.76
N GLN A 353 -1.79 -2.97 -15.69
CA GLN A 353 -1.69 -4.00 -16.73
C GLN A 353 -2.11 -3.44 -18.10
N SER A 354 -3.27 -2.77 -18.16
CA SER A 354 -3.79 -2.21 -19.41
C SER A 354 -2.83 -1.15 -19.99
N TYR A 355 -2.20 -0.35 -19.13
CA TYR A 355 -1.20 0.61 -19.54
C TYR A 355 0.06 -0.08 -20.09
N VAL A 356 0.58 -1.10 -19.41
CA VAL A 356 1.75 -1.87 -19.86
C VAL A 356 1.46 -2.58 -21.20
N GLU A 357 0.28 -3.16 -21.41
CA GLU A 357 -0.12 -3.76 -22.69
C GLU A 357 -0.11 -2.73 -23.83
N ALA A 358 -0.69 -1.54 -23.60
CA ALA A 358 -0.60 -0.45 -24.56
C ALA A 358 0.86 -0.03 -24.81
N GLN A 359 1.70 -0.12 -23.79
CA GLN A 359 3.11 0.18 -23.95
C GLN A 359 3.84 -0.83 -24.85
N LEU A 360 3.54 -2.12 -24.68
CA LEU A 360 4.07 -3.21 -25.48
C LEU A 360 3.66 -3.08 -26.96
N HIS A 361 2.37 -2.86 -27.24
CA HIS A 361 1.91 -2.68 -28.63
C HIS A 361 2.59 -1.51 -29.34
N GLN A 362 2.81 -0.39 -28.64
CA GLN A 362 3.56 0.75 -29.20
C GLN A 362 5.03 0.40 -29.48
N ALA A 363 5.65 -0.43 -28.63
CA ALA A 363 7.03 -0.87 -28.84
C ALA A 363 7.13 -1.83 -30.04
N GLU A 364 6.19 -2.77 -30.16
CA GLU A 364 6.06 -3.67 -31.32
C GLU A 364 5.81 -2.90 -32.62
N ALA A 365 5.07 -1.79 -32.55
CA ALA A 365 4.87 -0.87 -33.68
C ALA A 365 6.07 0.06 -33.97
N GLY A 366 7.20 -0.11 -33.27
CA GLY A 366 8.44 0.64 -33.53
C GLY A 366 8.46 2.08 -32.99
N VAL A 367 7.51 2.47 -32.13
CA VAL A 367 7.47 3.82 -31.54
C VAL A 367 8.63 4.00 -30.57
N ARG A 368 9.63 4.81 -30.95
CA ARG A 368 10.79 5.12 -30.10
C ARG A 368 10.35 5.87 -28.83
N ARG A 369 10.77 5.34 -27.68
CA ARG A 369 10.50 5.93 -26.36
C ARG A 369 11.73 6.63 -25.79
N ARG A 370 11.50 7.69 -25.01
CA ARG A 370 12.54 8.45 -24.31
C ARG A 370 13.17 7.74 -23.11
N LYS A 371 12.60 6.63 -22.61
CA LYS A 371 13.14 5.85 -21.47
C LYS A 371 12.84 4.35 -21.62
N ASN A 372 13.80 3.52 -21.24
CA ASN A 372 13.69 2.06 -21.21
C ASN A 372 12.47 1.64 -20.37
N ILE A 373 11.52 0.96 -21.00
CA ILE A 373 10.48 0.24 -20.26
C ILE A 373 11.12 -1.01 -19.67
N ILE A 374 10.83 -1.23 -18.40
CA ILE A 374 11.05 -2.52 -17.76
C ILE A 374 9.83 -3.35 -18.12
N ILE A 375 9.97 -4.19 -19.14
CA ILE A 375 9.00 -5.23 -19.44
C ILE A 375 9.38 -6.37 -18.51
N LEU A 376 8.56 -6.61 -17.48
CA LEU A 376 8.70 -7.78 -16.60
C LEU A 376 8.23 -9.05 -17.32
#